data_AF-A0A6S7HFF2-F1
#
_entry.id   AF-A0A6S7HFF2-F1
#
_cell.length_a   1.000
_cell.length_b   1.000
_cell.length_c   1.000
_cell.angle_alpha   90.00
_cell.angle_beta   90.00
_cell.angle_gamma   90.00
#
_symmetry.space_group_name_H-M   'P 1'
#
loop_
_entity.id
_entity.type
_entity.pdbx_description
1 polymer ?
#
loop_
_entity_poly.entity_id
_entity_poly.type
_entity_poly.pdbx_seq_one_letter_code
_entity_poly.pdbx_strand_id
1 'polypeptide(L)'
;AWVKNISHKQLTDQQKQVLAKGLNYNAADAKKLDFIADLESALKGTELTDDAKNNVCHQVTTNLLHSKHPVDLTKQEREALKDIKNDEDVIILPADKGRMTVVMDKLD
;
A
#
# COMPACT_ATOMS: atom_id res chain seq x y z
N ALA A 1 5.12 -12.72 13.19
CA ALA A 1 3.85 -12.33 12.56
C ALA A 1 3.69 -10.82 12.75
N TRP A 2 3.47 -10.06 11.67
CA TRP A 2 3.26 -8.60 11.73
C TRP A 2 1.81 -8.21 12.08
N VAL A 3 0.96 -9.21 12.33
CA VAL A 3 -0.41 -9.03 12.81
C VAL A 3 -0.53 -9.76 14.14
N LYS A 4 -0.90 -9.02 15.19
CA LYS A 4 -1.19 -9.60 16.50
C LYS A 4 -2.70 -9.53 16.72
N ASN A 5 -3.35 -10.70 16.66
CA ASN A 5 -4.74 -10.82 17.05
C ASN A 5 -4.83 -11.02 18.56
N ILE A 6 -5.49 -10.09 19.23
CA ILE A 6 -5.88 -10.20 20.65
C ILE A 6 -7.41 -10.20 20.81
N SER A 7 -8.16 -10.18 19.71
CA SER A 7 -9.62 -10.34 19.71
C SER A 7 -10.04 -11.80 19.82
N HIS A 8 -11.24 -12.03 20.33
CA HIS A 8 -11.93 -13.31 20.36
C HIS A 8 -12.34 -13.81 18.96
N LYS A 9 -12.39 -12.94 17.94
CA LYS A 9 -12.71 -13.34 16.56
C LYS A 9 -11.51 -13.93 15.82
N GLN A 10 -11.74 -14.98 15.03
CA GLN A 10 -10.71 -15.53 14.16
C GLN A 10 -10.62 -14.74 12.85
N LEU A 11 -9.44 -14.16 12.58
CA LEU A 11 -9.15 -13.54 11.29
C LEU A 11 -8.86 -14.59 10.21
N THR A 12 -9.46 -14.40 9.04
CA THR A 12 -9.17 -15.19 7.84
C THR A 12 -7.77 -14.89 7.30
N ASP A 13 -7.22 -15.78 6.48
CA ASP A 13 -5.87 -15.60 5.91
C ASP A 13 -5.77 -14.35 5.02
N GLN A 14 -6.85 -13.99 4.32
CA GLN A 14 -6.94 -12.76 3.52
C GLN A 14 -6.88 -11.51 4.41
N GLN A 15 -7.59 -11.52 5.53
CA GLN A 15 -7.55 -10.45 6.53
C GLN A 15 -6.15 -10.32 7.16
N LYS A 16 -5.49 -11.44 7.47
CA LYS A 16 -4.10 -11.42 7.97
C LYS A 16 -3.12 -10.88 6.92
N GLN A 17 -3.28 -11.23 5.64
CA GLN A 17 -2.42 -10.71 4.57
C GLN A 17 -2.59 -9.20 4.40
N VAL A 18 -3.82 -8.69 4.34
CA VAL A 18 -4.05 -7.24 4.18
C VAL A 18 -3.59 -6.45 5.41
N LEU A 19 -3.73 -7.00 6.62
CA LEU A 19 -3.25 -6.36 7.85
C LEU A 19 -1.72 -6.44 7.99
N ALA A 20 -1.09 -7.49 7.47
CA ALA A 20 0.36 -7.67 7.48
C ALA A 20 1.08 -6.74 6.48
N LYS A 21 0.38 -6.34 5.41
CA LYS A 21 0.82 -5.25 4.53
C LYS A 21 0.98 -3.93 5.30
N GLY A 22 0.24 -3.76 6.40
CA GLY A 22 0.30 -2.63 7.32
C GLY A 22 -0.67 -1.51 6.92
N LEU A 23 -1.19 -0.78 7.91
CA LEU A 23 -2.12 0.34 7.66
C LEU A 23 -1.50 1.47 6.82
N ASN A 24 -0.16 1.55 6.76
CA ASN A 24 0.60 2.48 5.93
C ASN A 24 1.14 1.83 4.64
N TYR A 25 0.51 0.75 4.15
CA TYR A 25 0.98 0.04 2.96
C TYR A 25 0.94 0.94 1.72
N ASN A 26 2.11 1.46 1.35
CA ASN A 26 2.32 2.32 0.21
C ASN A 26 3.03 1.59 -0.95
N ALA A 27 2.63 0.36 -1.26
CA ALA A 27 3.24 -0.38 -2.37
C ALA A 27 2.95 0.25 -3.75
N ALA A 28 1.86 1.00 -3.87
CA ALA A 28 1.55 1.75 -5.07
C ALA A 28 2.68 2.76 -5.37
N ASP A 29 3.19 3.48 -4.37
CA ASP A 29 4.29 4.43 -4.59
C ASP A 29 5.63 3.73 -4.84
N ALA A 30 5.90 2.60 -4.19
CA ALA A 30 7.13 1.84 -4.44
C ALA A 30 7.23 1.37 -5.90
N LYS A 31 6.14 0.86 -6.48
CA LYS A 31 6.10 0.46 -7.89
C LYS A 31 6.17 1.65 -8.85
N LYS A 32 5.60 2.80 -8.48
CA LYS A 32 5.71 4.03 -9.26
C LYS A 32 7.17 4.49 -9.34
N LEU A 33 7.90 4.45 -8.22
CA LEU A 33 9.31 4.82 -8.17
C LEU A 33 10.18 3.88 -8.99
N ASP A 34 9.90 2.57 -8.94
CA ASP A 34 10.59 1.56 -9.75
C ASP A 34 10.38 1.81 -11.25
N PHE A 35 9.14 2.06 -11.67
CA PHE A 35 8.82 2.42 -13.05
C PHE A 35 9.50 3.71 -13.51
N ILE A 36 9.58 4.73 -12.63
CA ILE A 36 10.30 5.99 -12.94
C ILE A 36 11.80 5.71 -13.09
N ALA A 37 12.39 4.86 -12.25
CA ALA A 37 13.80 4.49 -12.33
C ALA A 37 14.12 3.72 -13.63
N ASP A 38 13.26 2.78 -14.01
CA ASP A 38 13.37 2.06 -15.29
C ASP A 38 13.24 3.00 -16.49
N LEU A 39 12.30 3.94 -16.44
CA LEU A 39 12.10 4.93 -17.49
C LEU A 39 13.30 5.89 -17.60
N GLU A 40 13.86 6.33 -16.47
CA GLU A 40 15.07 7.15 -16.45
C GLU A 40 16.28 6.38 -17.02
N SER A 41 16.41 5.09 -16.69
CA SER A 41 17.44 4.20 -17.22
C SER A 41 17.31 4.02 -18.73
N ALA A 42 16.08 3.79 -19.23
CA ALA A 42 15.80 3.69 -20.66
C ALA A 42 16.11 5.01 -21.39
N LEU A 43 15.80 6.16 -20.77
CA LEU A 43 16.09 7.48 -21.34
C LEU A 43 17.58 7.81 -21.33
N LYS A 44 18.38 7.31 -20.38
CA LYS A 44 19.84 7.49 -20.38
C LYS A 44 20.50 6.96 -21.67
N GLY A 45 19.96 5.90 -22.27
CA GLY A 45 20.45 5.31 -23.52
C GLY A 45 20.05 6.04 -24.80
N THR A 46 19.23 7.08 -24.75
CA THR A 46 18.74 7.81 -25.95
C THR A 46 19.54 9.08 -26.23
N GLU A 47 19.69 9.47 -27.51
CA GLU A 47 20.40 10.69 -27.95
C GLU A 47 19.62 12.00 -27.71
N LEU A 48 18.72 12.01 -26.72
CA LEU A 48 17.93 13.17 -26.37
C LEU A 48 18.72 14.14 -25.47
N THR A 49 18.43 15.44 -25.52
CA THR A 49 18.98 16.44 -24.60
C THR A 49 18.49 16.18 -23.16
N ASP A 50 19.35 16.40 -22.17
CA ASP A 50 19.04 16.21 -20.74
C ASP A 50 17.75 16.93 -20.30
N ASP A 51 17.49 18.15 -20.80
CA ASP A 51 16.26 18.90 -20.54
C ASP A 51 15.00 18.16 -20.99
N ALA A 52 15.04 17.52 -22.16
CA ALA A 52 13.91 16.80 -22.71
C ALA A 52 13.69 15.47 -21.97
N LYS A 53 14.76 14.80 -21.52
CA LYS A 53 14.68 13.59 -20.67
C LYS A 53 14.04 13.93 -19.34
N ASN A 54 14.49 15.00 -18.71
CA ASN A 54 13.95 15.46 -17.44
C ASN A 54 12.49 15.92 -17.58
N ASN A 55 12.12 16.56 -18.69
CA ASN A 55 10.73 16.93 -18.95
C ASN A 55 9.81 15.70 -19.04
N VAL A 56 10.23 14.65 -19.75
CA VAL A 56 9.48 13.40 -19.86
C VAL A 56 9.37 12.70 -18.50
N CYS A 57 10.48 12.55 -17.77
CA CYS A 57 10.46 11.98 -16.42
C CYS A 57 9.53 12.78 -15.49
N HIS A 58 9.59 14.12 -15.54
CA HIS A 58 8.76 14.98 -14.71
C HIS A 58 7.27 14.84 -15.06
N GLN A 59 6.91 14.85 -16.35
CA GLN A 59 5.52 14.67 -16.80
C GLN A 59 4.96 13.32 -16.34
N VAL A 60 5.73 12.24 -16.53
CA VAL A 60 5.35 10.90 -16.09
C VAL A 60 5.20 10.85 -14.57
N THR A 61 6.13 11.44 -13.83
CA THR A 61 6.09 11.51 -12.37
C THR A 61 4.85 12.26 -11.89
N THR A 62 4.58 13.47 -12.42
CA THR A 62 3.39 14.26 -12.09
C THR A 62 2.11 13.48 -12.37
N ASN A 63 2.02 12.79 -13.50
CA ASN A 63 0.86 11.98 -13.87
C ASN A 63 0.70 10.77 -12.94
N LEU A 64 1.79 10.12 -12.55
CA LEU A 64 1.77 9.00 -11.60
C LEU A 64 1.42 9.46 -10.17
N LEU A 65 1.86 10.64 -9.73
CA LEU A 65 1.45 11.23 -8.45
C LEU A 65 -0.02 11.63 -8.46
N HIS A 66 -0.51 12.24 -9.54
CA HIS A 66 -1.93 12.58 -9.69
C HIS A 66 -2.82 11.35 -9.85
N SER A 67 -2.29 10.27 -10.39
CA SER A 67 -3.03 9.02 -10.48
C SER A 67 -3.07 8.32 -9.12
N LYS A 68 -4.15 8.60 -8.38
CA LYS A 68 -4.62 7.83 -7.22
C LYS A 68 -5.00 6.42 -7.66
N HIS A 69 -4.01 5.62 -8.06
CA HIS A 69 -4.20 4.18 -8.16
C HIS A 69 -4.49 3.67 -6.76
N PRO A 70 -5.62 3.00 -6.54
CA PRO A 70 -5.88 2.36 -5.28
C PRO A 70 -4.77 1.32 -5.09
N VAL A 71 -4.18 1.36 -3.89
CA VAL A 71 -3.36 0.32 -3.28
C VAL A 71 -3.57 -1.03 -3.97
N ASP A 72 -2.48 -1.71 -4.38
CA ASP A 72 -2.48 -3.09 -4.93
C ASP A 72 -3.03 -4.10 -3.90
N LEU A 73 -4.32 -3.97 -3.63
CA LEU A 73 -5.13 -4.88 -2.87
C LEU A 73 -5.95 -5.63 -3.89
N THR A 74 -5.84 -6.95 -3.84
CA THR A 74 -6.73 -7.82 -4.61
C THR A 74 -8.18 -7.55 -4.20
N LYS A 75 -9.13 -7.91 -5.06
CA LYS A 75 -10.57 -7.75 -4.73
C LYS A 75 -10.90 -8.42 -3.38
N GLN A 76 -10.33 -9.59 -3.12
CA GLN A 76 -10.48 -10.33 -1.87
C GLN A 76 -9.91 -9.58 -0.66
N GLU A 77 -8.72 -8.99 -0.76
CA GLU A 77 -8.13 -8.17 0.31
C GLU A 77 -8.93 -6.89 0.57
N ARG A 78 -9.50 -6.29 -0.48
CA ARG A 78 -10.34 -5.10 -0.36
C ARG A 78 -11.69 -5.42 0.29
N GLU A 79 -12.28 -6.56 -0.03
CA GLU A 79 -13.47 -7.08 0.63
C GLU A 79 -13.17 -7.41 2.09
N ALA A 80 -12.09 -8.16 2.35
CA ALA A 80 -11.61 -8.44 3.70
C ALA A 80 -11.38 -7.17 4.53
N LEU A 81 -10.79 -6.12 3.96
CA LEU A 81 -10.61 -4.84 4.64
C LEU A 81 -11.95 -4.13 4.93
N LYS A 82 -12.92 -4.23 4.02
CA LYS A 82 -14.27 -3.69 4.24
C LYS A 82 -15.01 -4.47 5.32
N ASP A 83 -14.92 -5.80 5.32
CA ASP A 83 -15.51 -6.66 6.34
C ASP A 83 -14.98 -6.31 7.72
N ILE A 84 -13.65 -6.24 7.91
CA ILE A 84 -13.08 -5.87 9.22
C ILE A 84 -13.47 -4.44 9.60
N LYS A 85 -13.55 -3.50 8.63
CA LYS A 85 -13.94 -2.11 8.91
C LYS A 85 -15.42 -1.97 9.29
N ASN A 86 -16.29 -2.83 8.76
CA ASN A 86 -17.71 -2.89 9.12
C ASN A 86 -17.96 -3.64 10.43
N ASP A 87 -17.01 -4.46 10.87
CA ASP A 87 -17.08 -5.17 12.13
C ASP A 87 -16.92 -4.17 13.29
N GLU A 88 -18.05 -3.67 13.79
CA GLU A 88 -18.04 -2.69 14.88
C GLU A 88 -17.49 -3.28 16.18
N ASP A 89 -17.41 -4.60 16.32
CA ASP A 89 -16.86 -5.26 17.50
C ASP A 89 -15.33 -5.31 17.51
N VAL A 90 -14.66 -4.95 16.41
CA VAL A 90 -13.23 -5.14 16.24
C VAL A 90 -12.55 -3.82 15.89
N ILE A 91 -11.51 -3.47 16.63
CA ILE A 91 -10.68 -2.29 16.43
C ILE A 91 -9.33 -2.72 15.87
N ILE A 92 -8.96 -2.12 14.74
CA ILE A 92 -7.63 -2.26 14.13
C ILE A 92 -6.77 -1.07 14.53
N LEU A 93 -5.68 -1.32 15.25
CA LEU A 93 -4.74 -0.29 15.66
C LEU A 93 -3.36 -0.50 15.01
N PRO A 94 -2.71 0.57 14.55
CA PRO A 94 -1.27 0.52 14.32
C PRO A 94 -0.56 0.36 15.66
N ALA A 95 0.34 -0.62 15.77
CA ALA A 95 1.16 -0.78 16.94
C ALA A 95 2.22 0.33 17.01
N ASP A 96 2.54 0.78 18.22
CA ASP A 96 3.55 1.83 18.49
C ASP A 96 4.95 1.45 17.96
N LYS A 97 5.26 0.15 17.86
CA LYS A 97 6.51 -0.38 17.31
C LYS A 97 6.33 -1.02 15.93
N GLY A 98 6.74 -0.29 14.89
CA GLY A 98 6.97 -0.80 13.54
C GLY A 98 5.70 -0.94 12.70
N ARG A 99 5.78 -1.71 11.60
CA ARG A 99 4.66 -1.98 10.68
C ARG A 99 3.66 -3.01 11.23
N MET A 100 3.58 -3.15 12.55
CA MET A 100 2.74 -4.16 13.18
C MET A 100 1.33 -3.64 13.35
N THR A 101 0.34 -4.47 13.04
CA THR A 101 -1.08 -4.16 13.20
C THR A 101 -1.65 -5.02 14.33
N VAL A 102 -2.32 -4.40 15.29
CA VAL A 102 -3.02 -5.07 16.40
C VAL A 102 -4.51 -5.07 16.11
N VAL A 103 -5.14 -6.22 16.28
CA VAL A 103 -6.60 -6.38 16.17
C VAL A 103 -7.13 -6.76 17.53
N MET A 104 -8.04 -5.96 18.09
CA MET A 104 -8.60 -6.14 19.42
C MET A 104 -10.12 -5.96 19.41
N ASP A 105 -10.81 -6.57 20.37
CA ASP A 105 -12.24 -6.30 20.51
C ASP A 105 -12.47 -4.87 21.02
N LYS A 106 -13.56 -4.22 20.58
CA LYS A 106 -14.06 -3.07 21.33
C LYS A 106 -14.58 -3.62 22.66
N LEU A 107 -14.04 -3.14 23.77
CA LEU A 107 -14.76 -3.21 25.02
C LEU A 107 -15.73 -2.03 25.00
N ASP A 108 -17.03 -2.31 25.15
CA ASP A 108 -18.03 -1.28 25.46
C ASP A 108 -17.70 -0.57 26.78
#